data_AF-A0A2S8EZ17-F1
#
_entry.id   AF-A0A2S8EZ17-F1
#
_cell.length_a   1.000
_cell.length_b   1.000
_cell.length_c   1.000
_cell.angle_alpha   90.00
_cell.angle_beta   90.00
_cell.angle_gamma   90.00
#
_symmetry.space_group_name_H-M   'P 1'
#
loop_
_entity.id
_entity.type
_entity.pdbx_description
1 polymer ?
#
loop_
_entity_poly.entity_id
_entity_poly.type
_entity_poly.pdbx_seq_one_letter_code
_entity_poly.pdbx_strand_id
1 'polypeptide(L)'
;MFATPSTFSTGGKWIEQKARDFLEHVKTEGLACTILMRDLDKAFSERFNSVFTSRGIDVKPVGPRAPNLNAFIERWIQSLKQEVLDHFIVFGQSHFDYIVHEYIDHYHEERPHQGIGDLLLASRGEPDNEDVDDEVTTLSMADIRCKTRLGGILKSYTRVA
;
A
#
# COMPACT_ATOMS: atom_id res chain seq x y z
N MET A 1 2.57 -1.80 0.97
CA MET A 1 1.89 -0.63 1.54
C MET A 1 1.47 -0.93 2.95
N PHE A 2 1.89 -0.10 3.89
CA PHE A 2 1.57 -0.26 5.31
C PHE A 2 0.83 1.00 5.76
N ALA A 3 -0.34 0.83 6.36
CA ALA A 3 -1.07 1.92 6.98
C ALA A 3 -1.40 1.55 8.42
N THR A 4 -1.14 2.48 9.32
CA THR A 4 -1.49 2.34 10.74
C THR A 4 -2.94 2.76 10.95
N PRO A 5 -3.61 2.31 12.02
CA PRO A 5 -4.94 2.81 12.38
C PRO A 5 -5.00 4.33 12.44
N SER A 6 -6.12 4.90 12.02
CA SER A 6 -6.35 6.34 12.00
C SER A 6 -6.28 6.94 13.41
N THR A 7 -6.04 8.25 13.48
CA THR A 7 -6.02 9.01 14.72
C THR A 7 -6.60 10.40 14.51
N PHE A 8 -7.23 10.96 15.55
CA PHE A 8 -7.57 12.38 15.62
C PHE A 8 -6.45 13.24 16.23
N SER A 9 -5.40 12.61 16.77
CA SER A 9 -4.27 13.29 17.39
C SER A 9 -2.95 12.76 16.84
N THR A 10 -2.18 13.66 16.22
CA THR A 10 -0.87 13.40 15.61
C THR A 10 0.26 13.95 16.47
N GLY A 11 0.13 13.88 17.80
CA GLY A 11 1.18 14.32 18.72
C GLY A 11 2.52 13.59 18.49
N GLY A 12 3.64 14.24 18.80
CA GLY A 12 4.98 13.72 18.48
C GLY A 12 5.27 12.30 19.00
N LYS A 13 4.76 11.94 20.19
CA LYS A 13 4.88 10.57 20.73
C LYS A 13 4.16 9.53 19.87
N TRP A 14 2.99 9.89 19.33
CA TRP A 14 2.22 9.00 18.48
C TRP A 14 2.96 8.75 17.16
N ILE A 15 3.51 9.81 16.54
CA ILE A 15 4.30 9.71 15.30
C ILE A 15 5.57 8.87 15.51
N GLU A 16 6.26 9.07 16.64
CA GLU A 16 7.41 8.24 17.02
C GLU A 16 7.00 6.76 17.16
N GLN A 17 5.84 6.47 17.75
CA GLN A 17 5.33 5.11 17.83
C GLN A 17 5.02 4.54 16.43
N LYS A 18 4.43 5.33 15.52
CA LYS A 18 4.20 4.87 14.13
C LYS A 18 5.47 4.52 13.38
N ALA A 19 6.58 5.22 13.64
CA ALA A 19 7.90 4.83 13.11
C ALA A 19 8.32 3.44 13.59
N ARG A 20 8.10 3.13 14.88
CA ARG A 20 8.41 1.81 15.45
C ARG A 20 7.52 0.72 14.86
N ASP A 21 6.22 1.00 14.73
CA ASP A 21 5.26 0.08 14.13
C ASP A 21 5.64 -0.25 12.67
N PHE A 22 6.06 0.76 11.89
CA PHE A 22 6.56 0.55 10.53
C PHE A 22 7.79 -0.35 10.49
N LEU A 23 8.76 -0.15 11.38
CA LEU A 23 9.95 -0.99 11.43
C LEU A 23 9.66 -2.43 11.85
N GLU A 24 8.69 -2.64 12.75
CA GLU A 24 8.24 -3.99 13.11
C GLU A 24 7.54 -4.65 11.92
N HIS A 25 6.74 -3.91 11.14
CA HIS A 25 6.16 -4.42 9.90
C HIS A 25 7.24 -4.80 8.88
N VAL A 26 8.20 -3.91 8.60
CA VAL A 26 9.34 -4.20 7.70
C VAL A 26 10.05 -5.49 8.10
N LYS A 27 10.29 -5.67 9.40
CA LYS A 27 10.90 -6.89 9.94
C LYS A 27 10.01 -8.13 9.77
N THR A 28 8.71 -8.00 10.04
CA THR A 28 7.74 -9.10 9.93
C THR A 28 7.62 -9.60 8.50
N GLU A 29 7.61 -8.68 7.53
CA GLU A 29 7.56 -9.00 6.10
C GLU A 29 8.92 -9.43 5.52
N GLY A 30 9.99 -9.48 6.32
CA GLY A 30 11.34 -9.83 5.85
C GLY A 30 11.93 -8.82 4.85
N LEU A 31 11.45 -7.57 4.87
CA LEU A 31 11.88 -6.52 3.95
C LEU A 31 13.19 -5.87 4.43
N ALA A 32 14.04 -5.46 3.47
CA ALA A 32 15.18 -4.62 3.76
C ALA A 32 14.80 -3.14 3.68
N CYS A 33 15.16 -2.35 4.70
CA CYS A 33 15.03 -0.90 4.69
C CYS A 33 16.38 -0.28 5.04
N THR A 34 17.00 0.39 4.07
CA THR A 34 18.29 1.10 4.24
C THR A 34 18.11 2.61 4.13
N ILE A 35 17.07 3.05 3.42
CA ILE A 35 16.75 4.46 3.20
C ILE A 35 15.27 4.66 3.50
N LEU A 36 14.96 5.68 4.30
CA LEU A 36 13.61 6.21 4.47
C LEU A 36 13.48 7.51 3.68
N MET A 37 12.72 7.48 2.59
CA MET A 37 12.24 8.71 1.94
C MET A 37 10.97 9.19 2.64
N ARG A 38 10.90 10.49 2.95
CA ARG A 38 9.71 11.11 3.55
C ARG A 38 9.49 12.53 3.04
N ASP A 39 8.27 13.03 3.18
CA ASP A 39 8.01 14.44 2.90
C ASP A 39 8.64 15.37 3.96
N LEU A 40 8.46 16.68 3.76
CA LEU A 40 8.97 17.72 4.64
C LEU A 40 7.96 18.13 5.74
N ASP A 41 7.01 17.27 6.10
CA ASP A 41 6.04 17.57 7.16
C ASP A 41 6.75 17.77 8.51
N LYS A 42 6.33 18.82 9.24
CA LYS A 42 6.84 19.18 10.57
C LYS A 42 6.51 18.14 11.63
N ALA A 43 5.54 17.28 11.37
CA ALA A 43 5.17 16.15 12.20
C ALA A 43 6.36 15.16 12.35
N PHE A 44 7.24 15.09 11.35
CA PHE A 44 8.46 14.26 11.36
C PHE A 44 9.63 14.94 12.09
N SER A 45 9.54 14.89 13.42
CA SER A 45 10.56 15.44 14.33
C SER A 45 11.91 14.69 14.30
N GLU A 46 12.93 15.26 14.93
CA GLU A 46 14.22 14.58 15.14
C GLU A 46 14.07 13.26 15.91
N ARG A 47 13.12 13.18 16.86
CA ARG A 47 12.82 11.94 17.59
C ARG A 47 12.23 10.87 16.68
N PHE A 48 11.42 11.27 15.71
CA PHE A 48 10.94 10.34 14.67
C PHE A 48 12.12 9.84 13.83
N ASN A 49 12.99 10.74 13.36
CA ASN A 49 14.15 10.36 12.54
C ASN A 49 15.11 9.44 13.33
N SER A 50 15.29 9.66 14.64
CA SER A 50 16.19 8.86 15.47
C SER A 50 15.77 7.40 15.62
N VAL A 51 14.47 7.09 15.48
CA VAL A 51 13.97 5.70 15.44
C VAL A 51 14.59 4.93 14.27
N PHE A 52 14.81 5.59 13.13
CA PHE A 52 15.41 5.00 11.93
C PHE A 52 16.93 5.04 11.97
N THR A 53 17.52 6.20 12.28
CA THR A 53 18.98 6.36 12.25
C THR A 53 19.69 5.52 13.31
N SER A 54 19.06 5.26 14.46
CA SER A 54 19.59 4.32 15.47
C SER A 54 19.70 2.87 14.98
N ARG A 55 19.05 2.53 13.87
CA ARG A 55 19.13 1.23 13.18
C ARG A 55 19.97 1.28 11.90
N GLY A 56 20.70 2.37 11.67
CA GLY A 56 21.51 2.56 10.47
C GLY A 56 20.73 2.90 9.21
N ILE A 57 19.46 3.30 9.33
CA ILE A 57 18.61 3.69 8.19
C ILE A 57 18.82 5.18 7.91
N ASP A 58 19.13 5.50 6.66
CA ASP A 58 19.37 6.87 6.20
C ASP A 58 18.04 7.58 5.92
N VAL A 59 17.76 8.66 6.64
CA VAL A 59 16.50 9.42 6.49
C VAL A 59 16.71 10.56 5.49
N LYS A 60 15.97 10.49 4.39
CA LYS A 60 16.00 11.46 3.28
C LYS A 60 14.68 12.23 3.19
N PRO A 61 14.57 13.41 3.81
CA PRO A 61 13.45 14.31 3.54
C PRO A 61 13.55 14.82 2.10
N VAL A 62 12.44 14.80 1.37
CA VAL A 62 12.36 15.41 0.04
C VAL A 62 12.45 16.94 0.12
N GLY A 63 12.88 17.56 -0.98
CA GLY A 63 12.94 19.01 -1.08
C GLY A 63 11.58 19.68 -0.92
N PRO A 64 11.54 20.97 -0.53
CA PRO A 64 10.29 21.71 -0.41
C PRO A 64 9.55 21.76 -1.75
N ARG A 65 8.24 21.48 -1.73
CA ARG A 65 7.36 21.48 -2.92
C ARG A 65 7.82 20.54 -4.05
N ALA A 66 8.38 19.38 -3.69
CA ALA A 66 8.85 18.37 -4.64
C ALA A 66 7.99 17.08 -4.58
N PRO A 67 6.70 17.13 -4.96
CA PRO A 67 5.81 15.96 -4.87
C PRO A 67 6.32 14.78 -5.71
N ASN A 68 7.03 15.05 -6.80
CA ASN A 68 7.60 14.01 -7.66
C ASN A 68 8.69 13.17 -6.95
N LEU A 69 9.34 13.70 -5.90
CA LEU A 69 10.29 12.93 -5.10
C LEU A 69 9.60 11.97 -4.12
N ASN A 70 8.28 12.10 -3.92
CA ASN A 70 7.44 11.20 -3.12
C ASN A 70 6.36 10.51 -4.00
N ALA A 71 6.58 10.44 -5.31
CA ALA A 71 5.56 10.09 -6.29
C ALA A 71 4.82 8.77 -6.01
N PHE A 72 5.51 7.76 -5.46
CA PHE A 72 4.90 6.47 -5.13
C PHE A 72 3.81 6.59 -4.07
N ILE A 73 4.09 7.30 -2.98
CA ILE A 73 3.12 7.50 -1.89
C ILE A 73 2.00 8.43 -2.35
N GLU A 74 2.33 9.52 -3.05
CA GLU A 74 1.33 10.45 -3.58
C GLU A 74 0.37 9.75 -4.55
N ARG A 75 0.90 8.95 -5.48
CA ARG A 75 0.08 8.18 -6.42
C ARG A 75 -0.78 7.15 -5.70
N TRP A 76 -0.24 6.45 -4.70
CA TRP A 76 -1.00 5.49 -3.91
C TRP A 76 -2.14 6.16 -3.13
N ILE A 77 -1.89 7.28 -2.44
CA ILE A 77 -2.92 8.03 -1.70
C ILE A 77 -4.01 8.51 -2.66
N GLN A 78 -3.63 8.99 -3.84
CA GLN A 78 -4.59 9.41 -4.87
C GLN A 78 -5.49 8.24 -5.30
N SER A 79 -4.92 7.06 -5.55
CA SER A 79 -5.70 5.88 -5.92
C SER A 79 -6.63 5.42 -4.79
N LEU A 80 -6.17 5.37 -3.54
CA LEU A 80 -7.05 5.07 -2.39
C LEU A 80 -8.23 6.04 -2.31
N LYS A 81 -8.00 7.33 -2.54
CA LYS A 81 -9.07 8.34 -2.53
C LYS A 81 -10.07 8.12 -3.66
N GLN A 82 -9.58 8.13 -4.89
CA GLN A 82 -10.42 8.12 -6.09
C GLN A 82 -11.13 6.79 -6.33
N GLU A 83 -10.51 5.68 -5.94
CA GLU A 83 -11.08 4.34 -6.18
C GLU A 83 -11.99 3.89 -5.03
N VAL A 84 -11.83 4.47 -3.84
CA VAL A 84 -12.56 4.01 -2.64
C VAL A 84 -13.12 5.16 -1.83
N LEU A 85 -12.29 6.01 -1.20
CA LEU A 85 -12.77 6.92 -0.16
C LEU A 85 -13.77 7.96 -0.67
N ASP A 86 -13.67 8.36 -1.94
CA ASP A 86 -14.61 9.31 -2.57
C ASP A 86 -16.03 8.71 -2.74
N HIS A 87 -16.20 7.40 -2.55
CA HIS A 87 -17.48 6.70 -2.63
C HIS A 87 -18.16 6.46 -1.27
N PHE A 88 -17.51 6.81 -0.15
CA PHE A 88 -18.01 6.53 1.19
C PHE A 88 -18.22 7.80 2.02
N ILE A 89 -19.34 7.83 2.74
CA ILE A 89 -19.48 8.70 3.91
C ILE A 89 -18.95 7.92 5.12
N VAL A 90 -17.85 8.40 5.69
CA VAL A 90 -17.16 7.74 6.80
C VAL A 90 -17.79 8.15 8.13
N PHE A 91 -18.29 7.17 8.89
CA PHE A 91 -19.04 7.38 10.15
C PHE A 91 -18.19 7.28 11.41
N GLY A 92 -16.88 7.04 11.29
CA GLY A 92 -15.95 6.95 12.41
C GLY A 92 -14.63 6.27 12.05
N GLN A 93 -13.68 6.26 12.99
CA GLN A 93 -12.34 5.68 12.79
C GLN A 93 -12.40 4.19 12.42
N SER A 94 -13.21 3.39 13.11
CA SER A 94 -13.35 1.97 12.78
C SER A 94 -13.86 1.73 11.36
N HIS A 95 -14.78 2.58 10.87
CA HIS A 95 -15.26 2.48 9.49
C HIS A 95 -14.16 2.90 8.49
N PHE A 96 -13.43 3.98 8.78
CA PHE A 96 -12.30 4.42 7.97
C PHE A 96 -11.21 3.35 7.87
N ASP A 97 -10.80 2.81 9.02
CA ASP A 97 -9.74 1.81 9.11
C ASP A 97 -10.13 0.53 8.39
N TYR A 98 -11.39 0.09 8.51
CA TYR A 98 -11.93 -1.03 7.74
C TYR A 98 -11.83 -0.79 6.23
N ILE A 99 -12.28 0.38 5.75
CA ILE A 99 -12.21 0.72 4.32
C ILE A 99 -10.77 0.73 3.81
N VAL A 100 -9.84 1.36 4.54
CA VAL A 100 -8.43 1.42 4.16
C VAL A 100 -7.78 0.04 4.18
N HIS A 101 -8.13 -0.80 5.15
CA HIS A 101 -7.62 -2.17 5.25
C HIS A 101 -8.07 -3.02 4.07
N GLU A 102 -9.37 -3.00 3.74
CA GLU A 102 -9.91 -3.69 2.56
C GLU A 102 -9.24 -3.24 1.25
N TYR A 103 -8.91 -1.95 1.14
CA TYR A 103 -8.17 -1.44 -0.01
C TYR A 103 -6.72 -1.94 -0.05
N ILE A 104 -6.03 -2.01 1.10
CA ILE A 104 -4.64 -2.50 1.17
C ILE A 104 -4.57 -3.97 0.76
N ASP A 105 -5.47 -4.80 1.28
CA ASP A 105 -5.54 -6.21 0.91
C ASP A 105 -5.78 -6.36 -0.59
N HIS A 106 -6.74 -5.60 -1.14
CA HIS A 106 -6.98 -5.57 -2.57
C HIS A 106 -5.74 -5.12 -3.35
N TYR A 107 -5.08 -4.05 -2.90
CA TYR A 107 -3.90 -3.49 -3.56
C TYR A 107 -2.73 -4.49 -3.63
N HIS A 108 -2.53 -5.32 -2.60
CA HIS A 108 -1.45 -6.31 -2.56
C HIS A 108 -1.79 -7.62 -3.25
N GLU A 109 -2.97 -8.17 -2.96
CA GLU A 109 -3.31 -9.56 -3.26
C GLU A 109 -4.15 -9.72 -4.53
N GLU A 110 -4.72 -8.64 -5.05
CA GLU A 110 -5.79 -8.74 -6.05
C GLU A 110 -5.65 -7.77 -7.22
N ARG A 111 -4.95 -6.66 -7.00
CA ARG A 111 -4.72 -5.64 -8.02
C ARG A 111 -3.49 -6.00 -8.86
N PRO A 112 -3.63 -6.16 -10.20
CA PRO A 112 -2.47 -6.26 -11.08
C PRO A 112 -1.77 -4.90 -11.21
N HIS A 113 -0.44 -4.92 -11.25
CA HIS A 113 0.37 -3.72 -11.32
C HIS A 113 1.21 -3.69 -12.61
N GLN A 114 0.88 -2.77 -13.51
CA GLN A 114 1.59 -2.58 -14.79
C GLN A 114 3.11 -2.40 -14.62
N GLY A 115 3.55 -1.76 -13.53
CA GLY A 115 4.97 -1.56 -13.23
C GLY A 115 5.76 -2.85 -12.97
N ILE A 116 5.08 -3.99 -12.80
CA ILE A 116 5.66 -5.32 -12.62
C ILE A 116 5.04 -6.34 -13.58
N GLY A 117 4.64 -5.91 -14.79
CA GLY A 117 4.14 -6.82 -15.83
C GLY A 117 2.72 -7.34 -15.58
N ASP A 118 1.86 -6.52 -15.00
CA ASP A 118 0.47 -6.89 -14.64
C ASP A 118 0.37 -8.05 -13.63
N LEU A 119 1.44 -8.30 -12.89
CA LEU A 119 1.47 -9.23 -11.76
C LEU A 119 0.89 -8.60 -10.49
N LEU A 120 0.53 -9.47 -9.55
CA LEU A 120 0.14 -9.08 -8.20
C LEU A 120 1.39 -8.77 -7.37
N LEU A 121 1.30 -7.88 -6.39
CA LEU A 121 2.44 -7.63 -5.50
C LEU A 121 2.76 -8.85 -4.64
N ALA A 122 1.73 -9.61 -4.26
CA ALA A 122 1.88 -10.87 -3.52
C ALA A 122 2.60 -11.97 -4.32
N SER A 123 2.53 -11.96 -5.66
CA SER A 123 3.21 -12.94 -6.52
C SER A 123 4.62 -12.53 -6.92
N ARG A 124 5.14 -11.41 -6.40
CA ARG A 124 6.47 -10.89 -6.75
C ARG A 124 7.57 -11.86 -6.29
N GLY A 125 8.19 -12.55 -7.25
CA GLY A 125 9.25 -13.54 -7.00
C GLY A 125 8.84 -14.98 -7.28
N GLU A 126 7.57 -15.22 -7.61
CA GLU A 126 7.19 -16.45 -8.31
C GLU A 126 7.82 -16.42 -9.71
N PRO A 127 8.34 -17.55 -10.23
CA PRO A 127 8.86 -17.59 -11.58
C PRO A 127 7.76 -17.13 -12.53
N ASP A 128 8.12 -16.27 -13.48
CA ASP A 128 7.26 -15.97 -14.61
C ASP A 128 6.85 -17.33 -15.20
N ASN A 129 5.55 -17.58 -15.34
CA ASN A 129 5.11 -18.71 -16.15
C ASN A 129 5.52 -18.39 -17.59
N GLU A 130 6.75 -18.76 -17.96
CA GLU A 130 7.30 -18.61 -19.32
C GLU A 130 6.54 -19.48 -20.34
N ASP A 131 5.64 -20.36 -19.88
CA ASP A 131 4.76 -21.19 -20.68
C ASP A 131 3.36 -20.57 -20.84
N VAL A 132 3.26 -19.29 -21.21
CA VAL A 132 2.00 -18.79 -21.80
C VAL A 132 2.01 -19.24 -23.26
N ASP A 133 1.38 -20.39 -23.52
CA ASP A 133 1.03 -20.81 -24.86
C ASP A 133 0.36 -19.63 -25.59
N ASP A 134 0.89 -19.22 -26.75
CA ASP A 134 0.38 -18.11 -27.58
C ASP A 134 -1.04 -18.39 -28.13
N GLU A 135 -1.67 -19.49 -27.70
CA GLU A 135 -3.01 -19.88 -28.06
C GLU A 135 -4.05 -19.01 -27.34
N VAL A 136 -4.77 -18.20 -28.11
CA VAL A 136 -5.87 -17.37 -27.61
C VAL A 136 -6.97 -18.25 -27.03
N THR A 137 -6.95 -18.44 -25.71
CA THR A 137 -8.00 -19.18 -25.00
C THR A 137 -9.27 -18.35 -24.96
N THR A 138 -10.37 -18.85 -25.53
CA THR A 138 -11.69 -18.21 -25.34
C THR A 138 -12.23 -18.57 -23.96
N LEU A 139 -12.31 -17.60 -23.07
CA LEU A 139 -12.91 -17.78 -21.74
C LEU A 139 -14.43 -17.55 -21.78
N SER A 140 -15.18 -18.39 -21.09
CA SER A 140 -16.59 -18.12 -20.78
C SER A 140 -16.73 -17.49 -19.39
N MET A 141 -17.89 -16.89 -19.10
CA MET A 141 -18.17 -16.36 -17.76
C MET A 141 -18.17 -17.44 -16.67
N ALA A 142 -18.36 -18.72 -17.03
CA ALA A 142 -18.28 -19.83 -16.08
C ALA A 142 -16.84 -20.11 -15.63
N ASP A 143 -15.84 -19.69 -16.42
CA ASP A 143 -14.41 -19.91 -16.17
C ASP A 143 -13.79 -18.78 -15.34
N ILE A 144 -14.58 -17.76 -14.97
CA ILE A 144 -14.12 -16.55 -14.29
C ILE A 144 -14.79 -16.44 -12.93
N ARG A 145 -13.98 -16.34 -11.87
CA ARG A 145 -14.43 -15.98 -10.52
C ARG A 145 -14.21 -14.49 -10.30
N CYS A 146 -15.27 -13.79 -9.89
CA CYS A 146 -15.19 -12.39 -9.45
C CYS A 146 -15.24 -12.35 -7.91
N LYS A 147 -14.18 -11.84 -7.29
CA LYS A 147 -14.15 -11.50 -5.87
C LYS A 147 -14.47 -10.01 -5.74
N THR A 148 -15.31 -9.67 -4.76
CA THR A 148 -15.72 -8.29 -4.51
C THR A 148 -15.39 -7.89 -3.09
N ARG A 149 -15.03 -6.61 -2.90
CA ARG A 149 -14.87 -5.97 -1.59
C ARG A 149 -15.66 -4.67 -1.57
N LEU A 150 -15.94 -4.18 -0.35
CA LEU A 150 -16.56 -2.86 -0.15
C LEU A 150 -17.85 -2.65 -0.97
N GLY A 151 -18.75 -3.65 -0.94
CA GLY A 151 -20.02 -3.59 -1.67
C GLY A 151 -19.89 -3.68 -3.20
N GLY A 152 -18.75 -4.14 -3.71
CA GLY A 152 -18.50 -4.29 -5.15
C GLY A 152 -17.82 -3.09 -5.81
N ILE A 153 -17.38 -2.10 -5.04
CA ILE A 153 -16.53 -1.01 -5.52
C ILE A 153 -15.19 -1.56 -6.01
N LEU A 154 -14.60 -2.47 -5.24
CA LEU A 154 -13.41 -3.19 -5.64
C LEU A 154 -13.80 -4.58 -6.15
N LYS A 155 -13.26 -4.94 -7.32
CA LYS A 155 -13.47 -6.24 -7.95
C LYS A 155 -12.15 -6.78 -8.45
N SER A 156 -11.93 -8.07 -8.26
CA SER A 156 -10.82 -8.81 -8.83
C SER A 156 -11.34 -10.06 -9.50
N TYR A 157 -10.68 -10.45 -10.58
CA TYR A 157 -11.10 -11.55 -11.44
C TYR A 157 -9.98 -12.56 -11.55
N THR A 158 -10.30 -13.83 -11.31
CA THR A 158 -9.36 -14.94 -11.45
C THR A 158 -9.99 -16.05 -12.28
N ARG A 159 -9.17 -16.86 -12.94
CA ARG A 159 -9.65 -18.09 -13.59
C ARG A 159 -10.07 -19.09 -12.50
N VAL A 160 -11.15 -19.83 -12.76
CA VAL A 160 -11.52 -20.99 -11.95
C VAL A 160 -10.47 -22.08 -12.21
N ALA A 161 -9.91 -22.63 -11.13
CA ALA A 161 -8.93 -23.72 -11.18
C ALA A 161 -9.58 -25.07 -11.51
#